data_AF-A0A023EY84-F1
#
_entry.id   AF-A0A023EY84-F1
#
_cell.length_a   1.000
_cell.length_b   1.000
_cell.length_c   1.000
_cell.angle_alpha   90.00
_cell.angle_beta   90.00
_cell.angle_gamma   90.00
#
_symmetry.space_group_name_H-M   'P 1'
#
loop_
_entity.id
_entity.type
_entity.pdbx_description
1 polymer ?
#
loop_
_entity_poly.entity_id
_entity_poly.type
_entity_poly.pdbx_seq_one_letter_code
_entity_poly.pdbx_strand_id
1 'polypeptide(L)'
;RLGRRLSRRLSLVTKMPNLLGARLRQEFGSRDSLRQGNLYRQPGKKLDITVIAPDKSQRNLTGESPQTVIQLLSELTIEFSIPSWPDVRLAGSQAEVDPDADVSLLEAEILIVEDKPSIILTGDRGRDLCNSWLSDERAHVSRLRSCVPLYGSPLTQLGVLGPQEFARLCQPIAALAETCHAATNKMKEIIDNWESGPSLSEVFSDKFWEQYEIYQKTYRSARQLLREKARTDDDFLELCKLRRGAAKFGLQDLLELPIHRLTQYEEYFQNYLSETQNEQIRDHEEL
;
A
#
# COMPACT_ATOMS: atom_id res chain seq x y z
N ARG A 1 2.84 35.79 13.67
CA ARG A 1 3.59 35.63 12.38
C ARG A 1 4.40 34.31 12.36
N LEU A 2 3.79 33.15 12.67
CA LEU A 2 4.44 31.82 12.64
C LEU A 2 3.93 30.89 11.51
N GLY A 3 2.83 31.24 10.83
CA GLY A 3 2.20 30.38 9.82
C GLY A 3 2.88 30.29 8.44
N ARG A 4 4.02 30.98 8.21
CA ARG A 4 4.70 30.98 6.89
C ARG A 4 5.98 30.14 6.83
N ARG A 5 6.43 29.55 7.94
CA ARG A 5 7.69 28.77 8.00
C ARG A 5 7.53 27.25 8.01
N LEU A 6 6.34 26.71 8.29
CA LEU A 6 6.04 25.27 8.22
C LEU A 6 5.72 24.78 6.79
N SER A 7 5.17 25.66 5.93
CA SER A 7 4.78 25.29 4.56
C SER A 7 5.96 25.01 3.62
N ARG A 8 7.18 25.48 3.93
CA ARG A 8 8.37 25.26 3.08
C ARG A 8 9.15 23.97 3.36
N ARG A 9 8.90 23.26 4.47
CA ARG A 9 9.61 22.02 4.81
C ARG A 9 8.88 20.74 4.39
N LEU A 10 7.57 20.82 4.12
CA LEU A 10 6.81 19.75 3.46
C LEU A 10 6.98 19.76 1.92
N SER A 11 7.59 20.81 1.34
CA SER A 11 7.76 20.90 -0.11
C SER A 11 9.04 20.25 -0.65
N LEU A 12 9.85 19.61 0.20
CA LEU A 12 11.07 18.90 -0.21
C LEU A 12 10.84 17.41 -0.45
N VAL A 13 9.76 16.83 0.07
CA VAL A 13 9.39 15.43 -0.16
C VAL A 13 8.55 15.26 -1.44
N THR A 14 8.01 16.35 -2.01
CA THR A 14 7.17 16.34 -3.22
C THR A 14 7.90 16.72 -4.52
N LYS A 15 9.22 16.93 -4.47
CA LYS A 15 10.05 17.23 -5.65
C LYS A 15 11.37 16.45 -5.64
N MET A 16 11.31 15.14 -5.40
CA MET A 16 12.36 14.27 -5.89
C MET A 16 12.06 14.00 -7.37
N PRO A 17 12.97 14.33 -8.31
CA PRO A 17 12.76 13.95 -9.70
C PRO A 17 12.61 12.43 -9.77
N ASN A 18 11.67 11.97 -10.58
CA ASN A 18 11.55 10.57 -11.01
C ASN A 18 12.89 10.15 -11.66
N LEU A 19 13.90 9.80 -10.86
CA LEU A 19 15.16 9.23 -11.32
C LEU A 19 14.89 7.91 -12.05
N LEU A 20 13.81 7.21 -11.66
CA LEU A 20 13.27 6.06 -12.38
C LEU A 20 12.68 6.45 -13.74
N GLY A 21 11.89 7.52 -13.85
CA GLY A 21 11.38 7.96 -15.16
C GLY A 21 12.50 8.36 -16.14
N ALA A 22 13.60 8.91 -15.62
CA ALA A 22 14.78 9.26 -16.40
C ALA A 22 15.63 8.05 -16.79
N ARG A 23 15.91 7.12 -15.86
CA ARG A 23 16.63 5.86 -16.17
C ARG A 23 15.80 4.92 -17.05
N LEU A 24 14.49 4.78 -16.80
CA LEU A 24 13.63 4.00 -17.67
C LEU A 24 13.51 4.61 -19.07
N ARG A 25 13.53 5.93 -19.26
CA ARG A 25 13.60 6.49 -20.62
C ARG A 25 14.94 6.22 -21.31
N GLN A 26 16.05 6.22 -20.57
CA GLN A 26 17.37 5.93 -21.11
C GLN A 26 17.56 4.44 -21.43
N GLU A 27 17.01 3.55 -20.62
CA GLU A 27 17.14 2.10 -20.79
C GLU A 27 16.06 1.51 -21.71
N PHE A 28 14.83 2.03 -21.74
CA PHE A 28 13.70 1.45 -22.50
C PHE A 28 13.44 2.17 -23.84
N GLY A 29 14.26 3.13 -24.24
CA GLY A 29 14.21 3.74 -25.57
C GLY A 29 14.57 2.78 -26.71
N SER A 30 15.13 1.61 -26.39
CA SER A 30 15.43 0.54 -27.34
C SER A 30 14.69 -0.73 -26.92
N ARG A 31 13.93 -1.34 -27.85
CA ARG A 31 13.13 -2.57 -27.61
C ARG A 31 13.98 -3.79 -27.21
N ASP A 32 15.30 -3.69 -27.32
CA ASP A 32 16.25 -4.76 -26.99
C ASP A 32 16.60 -4.87 -25.50
N SER A 33 16.28 -3.88 -24.67
CA SER A 33 16.73 -3.80 -23.27
C SER A 33 15.89 -4.63 -22.28
N LEU A 34 14.66 -4.97 -22.64
CA LEU A 34 13.77 -5.82 -21.83
C LEU A 34 14.34 -7.24 -21.65
N ARG A 35 15.07 -7.73 -22.67
CA ARG A 35 15.76 -9.03 -22.64
C ARG A 35 16.97 -9.10 -21.69
N GLN A 36 17.44 -7.97 -21.15
CA GLN A 36 18.57 -7.93 -20.21
C GLN A 36 18.18 -8.01 -18.74
N GLY A 37 16.89 -8.13 -18.40
CA GLY A 37 16.40 -8.22 -17.02
C GLY A 37 16.92 -9.42 -16.21
N ASN A 38 17.53 -10.41 -16.86
CA ASN A 38 18.14 -11.58 -16.20
C ASN A 38 19.62 -11.40 -15.79
N LEU A 39 20.24 -10.24 -16.00
CA LEU A 39 21.67 -10.02 -15.69
C LEU A 39 21.97 -9.49 -14.27
N TYR A 40 20.96 -9.16 -13.47
CA TYR A 40 21.17 -8.49 -12.18
C TYR A 40 21.36 -9.42 -10.97
N ARG A 41 21.18 -10.74 -11.12
CA ARG A 41 21.45 -11.70 -10.05
C ARG A 41 22.90 -12.18 -10.13
N GLN A 42 23.86 -11.26 -9.92
CA GLN A 42 25.25 -11.65 -9.67
C GLN A 42 25.40 -11.98 -8.18
N PRO A 43 25.56 -13.25 -7.79
CA PRO A 43 25.76 -13.60 -6.39
C PRO A 43 27.03 -12.91 -5.86
N GLY A 44 26.92 -12.30 -4.69
CA GLY A 44 28.03 -11.61 -4.03
C GLY A 44 28.25 -10.13 -4.41
N LYS A 45 27.38 -9.52 -5.23
CA LYS A 45 27.41 -8.06 -5.44
C LYS A 45 26.88 -7.35 -4.20
N LYS A 46 27.71 -6.51 -3.58
CA LYS A 46 27.28 -5.57 -2.53
C LYS A 46 26.43 -4.46 -3.12
N LEU A 47 25.31 -4.18 -2.49
CA LEU A 47 24.32 -3.19 -2.89
C LEU A 47 24.15 -2.17 -1.77
N ASP A 48 24.34 -0.90 -2.11
CA ASP A 48 24.05 0.20 -1.18
C ASP A 48 22.59 0.59 -1.31
N ILE A 49 21.83 0.36 -0.25
CA ILE A 49 20.39 0.55 -0.18
C ILE A 49 20.13 1.76 0.73
N THR A 50 19.40 2.73 0.20
CA THR A 50 19.01 3.91 0.97
C THR A 50 17.75 3.61 1.78
N VAL A 51 17.79 3.91 3.07
CA VAL A 51 16.69 3.70 4.01
C VAL A 51 16.40 5.02 4.73
N ILE A 52 15.12 5.39 4.81
CA ILE A 52 14.61 6.45 5.66
C ILE A 52 14.17 5.76 6.96
N ALA A 53 14.93 5.99 8.03
CA ALA A 53 14.73 5.39 9.33
C ALA A 53 13.52 6.01 10.07
N PRO A 54 13.05 5.40 11.19
CA PRO A 54 11.89 5.89 11.94
C PRO A 54 12.01 7.35 12.42
N ASP A 55 13.23 7.81 12.73
CA ASP A 55 13.55 9.20 13.10
C ASP A 55 13.57 10.17 11.90
N LYS A 56 13.21 9.68 10.71
CA LYS A 56 13.23 10.38 9.42
C LYS A 56 14.65 10.72 8.92
N SER A 57 15.69 10.15 9.53
CA SER A 57 17.05 10.26 9.01
C SER A 57 17.27 9.32 7.82
N GLN A 58 18.13 9.74 6.90
CA GLN A 58 18.56 8.89 5.79
C GLN A 58 19.79 8.08 6.22
N ARG A 59 19.73 6.77 5.99
CA ARG A 59 20.79 5.78 6.24
C ARG A 59 21.10 5.06 4.93
N ASN A 60 22.35 4.66 4.75
CA ASN A 60 22.75 3.77 3.67
C ASN A 60 23.16 2.44 4.30
N LEU A 61 22.44 1.38 3.98
CA LEU A 61 22.73 0.03 4.43
C LEU A 61 23.36 -0.73 3.26
N THR A 62 24.39 -1.53 3.53
CA THR A 62 25.02 -2.37 2.51
C THR A 62 24.49 -3.79 2.66
N GLY A 63 23.81 -4.29 1.63
CA GLY A 63 23.32 -5.67 1.56
C GLY A 63 24.02 -6.50 0.49
N GLU A 64 23.95 -7.83 0.59
CA GLU A 64 24.55 -8.75 -0.38
C GLU A 64 23.63 -9.95 -0.63
N SER A 65 23.32 -10.27 -1.89
CA SER A 65 22.50 -11.45 -2.20
C SER A 65 23.30 -12.74 -2.01
N PRO A 66 22.76 -13.79 -1.35
CA PRO A 66 21.38 -13.92 -0.89
C PRO A 66 21.19 -13.47 0.57
N GLN A 67 20.66 -12.26 0.74
CA GLN A 67 20.21 -11.71 2.02
C GLN A 67 18.77 -11.25 1.85
N THR A 68 17.97 -11.41 2.88
CA THR A 68 16.57 -10.97 2.89
C THR A 68 16.44 -9.54 3.40
N VAL A 69 15.34 -8.86 3.07
CA VAL A 69 15.06 -7.51 3.60
C VAL A 69 15.00 -7.52 5.13
N ILE A 70 14.44 -8.57 5.74
CA ILE A 70 14.40 -8.71 7.20
C ILE A 70 15.79 -8.79 7.83
N GLN A 71 16.72 -9.51 7.20
CA GLN A 71 18.11 -9.56 7.66
C GLN A 71 18.80 -8.22 7.48
N LEU A 72 18.58 -7.53 6.35
CA LEU A 72 19.15 -6.21 6.07
C LEU A 72 18.74 -5.17 7.13
N LEU A 73 17.47 -5.17 7.54
CA LEU A 73 16.92 -4.20 8.47
C LEU A 73 17.10 -4.59 9.95
N SER A 74 17.66 -5.77 10.25
CA SER A 74 17.78 -6.28 11.62
C SER A 74 18.53 -5.33 12.55
N GLU A 75 19.70 -4.81 12.13
CA GLU A 75 20.47 -3.84 12.92
C GLU A 75 19.68 -2.55 13.18
N LEU A 76 18.98 -2.05 12.16
CA LEU A 76 18.12 -0.88 12.27
C LEU A 76 16.98 -1.13 13.26
N THR A 77 16.31 -2.29 13.20
CA THR A 77 15.22 -2.61 14.13
C THR A 77 15.70 -2.70 15.58
N ILE A 78 16.92 -3.18 15.82
CA ILE A 78 17.55 -3.22 17.15
C ILE A 78 17.88 -1.79 17.62
N GLU A 79 18.48 -0.96 16.76
CA GLU A 79 18.82 0.44 17.05
C GLU A 79 17.60 1.23 17.52
N PHE A 80 16.47 1.07 16.82
CA PHE A 80 15.22 1.77 17.14
C PHE A 80 14.31 1.02 18.13
N SER A 81 14.78 -0.09 18.71
CA SER A 81 14.02 -0.90 19.68
C SER A 81 12.64 -1.33 19.19
N ILE A 82 12.52 -1.66 17.90
CA ILE A 82 11.26 -2.10 17.28
C ILE A 82 11.07 -3.59 17.61
N PRO A 83 10.00 -3.98 18.34
CA PRO A 83 9.85 -5.34 18.85
C PRO A 83 9.39 -6.36 17.78
N SER A 84 8.89 -5.90 16.64
CA SER A 84 8.33 -6.73 15.58
C SER A 84 8.62 -6.13 14.21
N TRP A 85 8.22 -6.83 13.13
CA TRP A 85 8.44 -6.33 11.77
C TRP A 85 7.80 -4.95 11.55
N PRO A 86 8.61 -3.90 11.27
CA PRO A 86 8.11 -2.54 11.08
C PRO A 86 7.21 -2.39 9.86
N ASP A 87 6.59 -1.23 9.71
CA ASP A 87 5.97 -0.86 8.44
C ASP A 87 7.06 -0.42 7.46
N VAL A 88 7.39 -1.30 6.51
CA VAL A 88 8.41 -1.06 5.50
C VAL A 88 7.75 -0.84 4.15
N ARG A 89 8.01 0.33 3.55
CA ARG A 89 7.39 0.75 2.29
C ARG A 89 8.42 1.25 1.28
N LEU A 90 8.16 1.01 0.00
CA LEU A 90 8.93 1.61 -1.10
C LEU A 90 8.59 3.11 -1.20
N ALA A 91 9.59 3.99 -1.19
CA ALA A 91 9.33 5.43 -1.15
C ALA A 91 8.56 5.95 -2.36
N GLY A 92 8.85 5.42 -3.56
CA GLY A 92 8.23 5.86 -4.81
C GLY A 92 6.77 5.45 -4.97
N SER A 93 6.40 4.27 -4.49
CA SER A 93 5.06 3.68 -4.69
C SER A 93 4.24 3.53 -3.42
N GLN A 94 4.87 3.70 -2.25
CA GLN A 94 4.30 3.40 -0.93
C GLN A 94 3.83 1.94 -0.78
N ALA A 95 4.31 1.04 -1.64
CA ALA A 95 4.00 -0.38 -1.58
C ALA A 95 4.68 -1.04 -0.38
N GLU A 96 3.94 -1.91 0.31
CA GLU A 96 4.46 -2.74 1.40
C GLU A 96 5.55 -3.68 0.87
N VAL A 97 6.67 -3.75 1.58
CA VAL A 97 7.82 -4.58 1.22
C VAL A 97 7.68 -5.97 1.83
N ASP A 98 8.02 -6.98 1.04
CA ASP A 98 8.10 -8.37 1.49
C ASP A 98 9.36 -8.56 2.36
N PRO A 99 9.23 -8.93 3.65
CA PRO A 99 10.38 -9.17 4.52
C PRO A 99 11.33 -10.25 3.97
N ASP A 100 10.78 -11.23 3.26
CA ASP A 100 11.52 -12.39 2.76
C ASP A 100 12.09 -12.17 1.36
N ALA A 101 11.83 -11.00 0.74
CA ALA A 101 12.41 -10.67 -0.56
C ALA A 101 13.94 -10.54 -0.48
N ASP A 102 14.60 -10.95 -1.55
CA ASP A 102 16.05 -10.80 -1.69
C ASP A 102 16.43 -9.32 -1.89
N VAL A 103 17.49 -8.86 -1.22
CA VAL A 103 17.99 -7.48 -1.28
C VAL A 103 18.37 -7.02 -2.70
N SER A 104 18.65 -7.95 -3.62
CA SER A 104 18.88 -7.66 -5.05
C SER A 104 17.69 -6.99 -5.73
N LEU A 105 16.47 -7.19 -5.20
CA LEU A 105 15.24 -6.60 -5.72
C LEU A 105 15.00 -5.16 -5.24
N LEU A 106 15.90 -4.62 -4.42
CA LEU A 106 15.88 -3.24 -3.92
C LEU A 106 16.85 -2.32 -4.66
N GLU A 107 17.48 -2.78 -5.74
CA GLU A 107 18.38 -1.95 -6.53
C GLU A 107 17.63 -0.71 -7.06
N ALA A 108 18.14 0.48 -6.75
CA ALA A 108 17.53 1.78 -7.05
C ALA A 108 16.21 2.10 -6.32
N GLU A 109 15.82 1.32 -5.32
CA GLU A 109 14.70 1.63 -4.44
C GLU A 109 15.16 2.32 -3.15
N ILE A 110 14.27 3.12 -2.57
CA ILE A 110 14.45 3.74 -1.26
C ILE A 110 13.42 3.13 -0.31
N LEU A 111 13.87 2.60 0.81
CA LEU A 111 12.98 2.07 1.84
C LEU A 111 12.57 3.17 2.80
N ILE A 112 11.31 3.17 3.21
CA ILE A 112 10.79 3.94 4.33
C ILE A 112 10.46 2.93 5.42
N VAL A 113 11.05 3.11 6.60
CA VAL A 113 10.81 2.27 7.77
C VAL A 113 10.10 3.11 8.82
N GLU A 114 8.91 2.70 9.19
CA GLU A 114 8.12 3.32 10.25
C GLU A 114 7.81 2.30 11.34
N ASP A 115 7.83 2.76 12.59
CA ASP A 115 7.34 1.96 13.70
C ASP A 115 5.81 1.84 13.60
N LYS A 116 5.29 0.64 13.81
CA LYS A 116 3.85 0.43 13.82
C LYS A 116 3.33 0.97 15.15
N PRO A 117 2.37 1.91 15.14
CA PRO A 117 1.81 2.41 16.37
C PRO A 117 1.20 1.23 17.13
N SER A 118 1.68 0.97 18.34
CA SER A 118 1.06 0.01 19.23
C SER A 118 -0.36 0.50 19.53
N ILE A 119 -1.37 -0.34 19.30
CA ILE A 119 -2.74 -0.02 19.68
C ILE A 119 -2.78 0.01 21.21
N ILE A 120 -2.84 1.21 21.78
CA ILE A 120 -3.01 1.38 23.21
C ILE A 120 -4.46 1.07 23.52
N LEU A 121 -4.69 -0.07 24.17
CA LEU A 121 -6.03 -0.46 24.62
C LEU A 121 -6.52 0.55 25.65
N THR A 122 -7.67 1.14 25.36
CA THR A 122 -8.33 2.16 26.18
C THR A 122 -9.17 1.54 27.29
N GLY A 123 -9.46 0.23 27.20
CA GLY A 123 -10.33 -0.49 28.14
C GLY A 123 -11.80 -0.44 27.75
N ASP A 124 -12.17 0.43 26.81
CA ASP A 124 -13.46 0.40 26.11
C ASP A 124 -13.31 -0.50 24.88
N ARG A 125 -13.94 -1.68 24.93
CA ARG A 125 -13.84 -2.68 23.85
C ARG A 125 -14.36 -2.16 22.52
N GLY A 126 -15.43 -1.37 22.50
CA GLY A 126 -15.95 -0.77 21.26
C GLY A 126 -14.93 0.19 20.65
N ARG A 127 -14.29 1.00 21.50
CA ARG A 127 -13.24 1.94 21.07
C ARG A 127 -12.00 1.23 20.55
N ASP A 128 -11.60 0.17 21.23
CA ASP A 128 -10.43 -0.62 20.88
C ASP A 128 -10.65 -1.37 19.56
N LEU A 129 -11.87 -1.88 19.32
CA LEU A 129 -12.28 -2.44 18.03
C LEU A 129 -12.23 -1.40 16.90
N CYS A 130 -12.79 -0.21 17.12
CA CYS A 130 -12.73 0.88 16.14
C CYS A 130 -11.28 1.31 15.83
N ASN A 131 -10.42 1.37 16.85
CA ASN A 131 -8.98 1.65 16.66
C ASN A 131 -8.27 0.56 15.85
N SER A 132 -8.57 -0.72 16.14
CA SER A 132 -8.04 -1.84 15.37
C SER A 132 -8.49 -1.76 13.91
N TRP A 133 -9.79 -1.56 13.67
CA TRP A 133 -10.32 -1.39 12.33
C TRP A 133 -9.66 -0.21 11.61
N LEU A 134 -9.49 0.94 12.28
CA LEU A 134 -8.88 2.12 11.69
C LEU A 134 -7.43 1.87 11.28
N SER A 135 -6.67 1.14 12.10
CA SER A 135 -5.29 0.74 11.78
C SER A 135 -5.25 -0.16 10.55
N ASP A 136 -6.08 -1.21 10.53
CA ASP A 136 -6.14 -2.17 9.43
C ASP A 136 -6.64 -1.52 8.13
N GLU A 137 -7.61 -0.62 8.23
CA GLU A 137 -8.18 0.09 7.09
C GLU A 137 -7.18 1.07 6.49
N ARG A 138 -6.37 1.75 7.31
CA ARG A 138 -5.26 2.59 6.80
C ARG A 138 -4.23 1.75 6.03
N ALA A 139 -3.89 0.57 6.54
CA ALA A 139 -3.00 -0.36 5.84
C ALA A 139 -3.63 -0.82 4.51
N HIS A 140 -4.93 -1.15 4.52
CA HIS A 140 -5.68 -1.51 3.31
C HIS A 140 -5.65 -0.40 2.26
N VAL A 141 -6.01 0.83 2.64
CA VAL A 141 -5.96 2.03 1.78
C VAL A 141 -4.57 2.24 1.20
N SER A 142 -3.51 2.10 2.00
CA SER A 142 -2.12 2.25 1.52
C SER A 142 -1.79 1.21 0.45
N ARG A 143 -2.19 -0.05 0.65
CA ARG A 143 -1.99 -1.13 -0.34
C ARG A 143 -2.73 -0.81 -1.65
N LEU A 144 -4.00 -0.40 -1.58
CA LEU A 144 -4.77 -0.05 -2.78
C LEU A 144 -4.14 1.15 -3.52
N ARG A 145 -3.73 2.19 -2.79
CA ARG A 145 -3.07 3.37 -3.38
C ARG A 145 -1.75 3.05 -4.06
N SER A 146 -1.04 2.01 -3.63
CA SER A 146 0.21 1.60 -4.28
C SER A 146 0.02 1.03 -5.69
N CYS A 147 -1.18 0.60 -6.07
CA CYS A 147 -1.44 -0.03 -7.38
C CYS A 147 -1.07 0.89 -8.56
N VAL A 148 -1.47 2.16 -8.49
CA VAL A 148 -1.22 3.13 -9.57
C VAL A 148 0.25 3.49 -9.72
N PRO A 149 1.00 3.89 -8.67
CA PRO A 149 2.41 4.22 -8.83
C PRO A 149 3.30 2.99 -9.09
N LEU A 150 2.95 1.81 -8.54
CA LEU A 150 3.75 0.59 -8.72
C LEU A 150 3.55 -0.04 -10.10
N TYR A 151 2.29 -0.15 -10.56
CA TYR A 151 1.95 -0.83 -11.80
C TYR A 151 1.33 0.11 -12.84
N GLY A 152 0.24 0.80 -12.48
CA GLY A 152 -0.57 1.53 -13.46
C GLY A 152 0.22 2.59 -14.26
N SER A 153 0.92 3.49 -13.56
CA SER A 153 1.67 4.58 -14.18
C SER A 153 2.83 4.07 -15.03
N PRO A 154 3.70 3.14 -14.55
CA PRO A 154 4.72 2.54 -15.40
C PRO A 154 4.19 1.82 -16.63
N LEU A 155 3.14 1.01 -16.48
CA LEU A 155 2.57 0.23 -17.58
C LEU A 155 1.97 1.12 -18.67
N THR A 156 1.30 2.21 -18.27
CA THR A 156 0.74 3.19 -19.22
C THR A 156 1.82 4.06 -19.86
N GLN A 157 2.85 4.48 -19.12
CA GLN A 157 3.95 5.28 -19.66
C GLN A 157 4.77 4.53 -20.72
N LEU A 158 4.90 3.21 -20.58
CA LEU A 158 5.60 2.35 -21.51
C LEU A 158 4.70 1.85 -22.65
N GLY A 159 3.43 2.28 -22.71
CA GLY A 159 2.49 1.92 -23.78
C GLY A 159 1.99 0.47 -23.72
N VAL A 160 2.36 -0.28 -22.68
CA VAL A 160 1.91 -1.66 -22.47
C VAL A 160 0.44 -1.70 -22.06
N LEU A 161 -0.01 -0.71 -21.30
CA LEU A 161 -1.40 -0.61 -20.85
C LEU A 161 -2.08 0.63 -21.44
N GLY A 162 -3.04 0.40 -22.32
CA GLY A 162 -3.84 1.47 -22.94
C GLY A 162 -4.79 2.14 -21.94
N PRO A 163 -5.32 3.34 -22.25
CA PRO A 163 -6.19 4.08 -21.32
C PRO A 163 -7.45 3.32 -20.90
N GLN A 164 -8.06 2.56 -21.83
CA GLN A 164 -9.24 1.74 -21.55
C GLN A 164 -8.91 0.55 -20.64
N GLU A 165 -7.73 -0.03 -20.81
CA GLU A 165 -7.27 -1.15 -19.97
C GLU A 165 -6.90 -0.66 -18.57
N PHE A 166 -6.26 0.52 -18.47
CA PHE A 166 -6.00 1.22 -17.21
C PHE A 166 -7.30 1.53 -16.46
N ALA A 167 -8.31 2.05 -17.16
CA ALA A 167 -9.62 2.34 -16.59
C ALA A 167 -10.34 1.09 -16.07
N ARG A 168 -10.01 -0.10 -16.61
CA ARG A 168 -10.57 -1.38 -16.15
C ARG A 168 -9.79 -2.01 -15.00
N LEU A 169 -8.45 -1.86 -14.97
CA LEU A 169 -7.60 -2.50 -13.96
C LEU A 169 -7.35 -1.61 -12.74
N CYS A 170 -6.85 -0.39 -12.97
CA CYS A 170 -6.29 0.45 -11.91
C CYS A 170 -7.29 1.47 -11.37
N GLN A 171 -8.15 2.02 -12.23
CA GLN A 171 -9.10 3.07 -11.83
C GLN A 171 -10.13 2.61 -10.78
N PRO A 172 -10.70 1.39 -10.83
CA PRO A 172 -11.63 0.93 -9.80
C PRO A 172 -10.95 0.78 -8.44
N ILE A 173 -9.70 0.31 -8.42
CA ILE A 173 -8.89 0.21 -7.20
C ILE A 173 -8.61 1.60 -6.63
N ALA A 174 -8.20 2.55 -7.48
CA ALA A 174 -7.91 3.92 -7.05
C ALA A 174 -9.16 4.62 -6.49
N ALA A 175 -10.31 4.50 -7.18
CA ALA A 175 -11.56 5.06 -6.71
C ALA A 175 -12.00 4.46 -5.36
N LEU A 176 -11.86 3.14 -5.20
CA LEU A 176 -12.15 2.46 -3.95
C LEU A 176 -11.23 2.94 -2.82
N ALA A 177 -9.93 3.10 -3.09
CA ALA A 177 -8.97 3.56 -2.11
C ALA A 177 -9.33 4.95 -1.54
N GLU A 178 -9.83 5.86 -2.37
CA GLU A 178 -10.26 7.19 -1.92
C GLU A 178 -11.53 7.13 -1.06
N THR A 179 -12.49 6.27 -1.41
CA THR A 179 -13.70 6.07 -0.61
C THR A 179 -13.36 5.43 0.74
N CYS A 180 -12.50 4.41 0.76
CA CYS A 180 -12.01 3.80 1.99
C CYS A 180 -11.22 4.81 2.85
N HIS A 181 -10.41 5.66 2.21
CA HIS A 181 -9.71 6.73 2.93
C HIS A 181 -10.67 7.72 3.59
N ALA A 182 -11.75 8.12 2.90
CA ALA A 182 -12.78 8.96 3.50
C ALA A 182 -13.41 8.29 4.74
N ALA A 183 -13.69 6.98 4.67
CA ALA A 183 -14.16 6.20 5.82
C ALA A 183 -13.15 6.18 6.97
N THR A 184 -11.83 6.04 6.70
CA THR A 184 -10.80 6.12 7.75
C THR A 184 -10.77 7.48 8.45
N ASN A 185 -11.04 8.57 7.74
CA ASN A 185 -11.05 9.90 8.34
C ASN A 185 -12.27 10.06 9.25
N LYS A 186 -13.46 9.63 8.81
CA LYS A 186 -14.66 9.64 9.63
C LYS A 186 -14.53 8.77 10.89
N MET A 187 -14.01 7.55 10.74
CA MET A 187 -13.77 6.67 11.90
C MET A 187 -12.80 7.31 12.90
N LYS A 188 -11.74 7.97 12.40
CA LYS A 188 -10.82 8.72 13.26
C LYS A 188 -11.55 9.83 14.02
N GLU A 189 -12.41 10.61 13.35
CA GLU A 189 -13.20 11.67 13.98
C GLU A 189 -14.12 11.13 15.07
N ILE A 190 -14.71 9.95 14.87
CA ILE A 190 -15.53 9.26 15.89
C ILE A 190 -14.68 8.85 17.10
N ILE A 191 -13.50 8.26 16.86
CA ILE A 191 -12.57 7.83 17.93
C ILE A 191 -12.03 9.02 18.73
N ASP A 192 -11.78 10.14 18.05
CA ASP A 192 -11.31 11.39 18.67
C ASP A 192 -12.43 12.05 19.51
N ASN A 193 -13.70 11.88 19.13
CA ASN A 193 -14.88 12.44 19.81
C ASN A 193 -15.79 11.36 20.47
N TRP A 194 -15.17 10.41 21.17
CA TRP A 194 -15.82 9.19 21.67
C TRP A 194 -16.94 9.38 22.73
N GLU A 195 -17.26 10.62 23.13
CA GLU A 195 -18.22 10.91 24.20
C GLU A 195 -19.70 10.81 23.77
N SER A 196 -19.96 10.82 22.46
CA SER A 196 -21.29 10.62 21.88
C SER A 196 -21.29 9.26 21.19
N GLY A 197 -22.11 8.31 21.67
CA GLY A 197 -22.15 6.93 21.16
C GLY A 197 -21.92 6.85 19.63
N PRO A 198 -20.94 6.06 19.17
CA PRO A 198 -20.43 6.14 17.81
C PRO A 198 -21.52 5.77 16.80
N SER A 199 -21.80 6.67 15.87
CA SER A 199 -22.63 6.35 14.70
C SER A 199 -21.72 5.84 13.59
N LEU A 200 -21.66 4.52 13.45
CA LEU A 200 -20.85 3.87 12.42
C LEU A 200 -21.48 3.98 11.03
N SER A 201 -22.79 4.29 10.94
CA SER A 201 -23.48 4.47 9.66
C SER A 201 -22.87 5.62 8.84
N GLU A 202 -22.33 6.65 9.49
CA GLU A 202 -21.60 7.71 8.81
C GLU A 202 -20.31 7.20 8.13
N VAL A 203 -19.62 6.23 8.73
CA VAL A 203 -18.40 5.61 8.19
C VAL A 203 -18.76 4.70 7.02
N PHE A 204 -19.76 3.84 7.22
CA PHE A 204 -20.24 2.85 6.26
C PHE A 204 -21.48 3.34 5.49
N SER A 205 -21.38 4.57 4.98
CA SER A 205 -22.46 5.21 4.21
C SER A 205 -22.83 4.47 2.92
N ASP A 206 -24.00 4.72 2.34
CA ASP A 206 -24.41 4.19 1.02
C ASP A 206 -23.35 4.36 -0.07
N LYS A 207 -22.66 5.51 -0.09
CA LYS A 207 -21.58 5.79 -1.04
C LYS A 207 -20.40 4.81 -0.90
N PHE A 208 -20.11 4.36 0.33
CA PHE A 208 -19.06 3.38 0.60
C PHE A 208 -19.42 2.04 -0.04
N TRP A 209 -20.64 1.56 0.22
CA TRP A 209 -21.14 0.31 -0.33
C TRP A 209 -21.32 0.35 -1.84
N GLU A 210 -21.85 1.45 -2.39
CA GLU A 210 -21.96 1.68 -3.84
C GLU A 210 -20.59 1.55 -4.53
N GLN A 211 -19.52 2.09 -3.92
CA GLN A 211 -18.19 1.96 -4.48
C GLN A 211 -17.68 0.51 -4.48
N TYR A 212 -17.97 -0.26 -3.44
CA TYR A 212 -17.67 -1.69 -3.40
C TYR A 212 -18.50 -2.48 -4.43
N GLU A 213 -19.76 -2.14 -4.64
CA GLU A 213 -20.58 -2.75 -5.69
C GLU A 213 -20.01 -2.47 -7.09
N ILE A 214 -19.62 -1.22 -7.36
CA ILE A 214 -18.97 -0.82 -8.61
C ILE A 214 -17.69 -1.64 -8.80
N TYR A 215 -16.90 -1.81 -7.73
CA TYR A 215 -15.71 -2.64 -7.75
C TYR A 215 -16.03 -4.10 -8.08
N GLN A 216 -17.00 -4.72 -7.40
CA GLN A 216 -17.39 -6.12 -7.65
C GLN A 216 -17.90 -6.34 -9.08
N LYS A 217 -18.71 -5.41 -9.62
CA LYS A 217 -19.20 -5.45 -11.01
C LYS A 217 -18.06 -5.39 -12.02
N THR A 218 -17.00 -4.63 -11.74
CA THR A 218 -15.84 -4.48 -12.64
C THR A 218 -14.77 -5.56 -12.44
N TYR A 219 -14.66 -6.15 -11.24
CA TYR A 219 -13.61 -7.08 -10.84
C TYR A 219 -13.47 -8.30 -11.78
N ARG A 220 -14.58 -8.92 -12.18
CA ARG A 220 -14.53 -10.08 -13.10
C ARG A 220 -13.89 -9.70 -14.44
N SER A 221 -14.25 -8.53 -14.97
CA SER A 221 -13.71 -8.02 -16.23
C SER A 221 -12.25 -7.62 -16.12
N ALA A 222 -11.82 -7.09 -14.96
CA ALA A 222 -10.44 -6.74 -14.66
C ALA A 222 -9.56 -8.00 -14.58
N ARG A 223 -10.03 -9.02 -13.86
CA ARG A 223 -9.32 -10.31 -13.72
C ARG A 223 -9.17 -11.04 -15.05
N GLN A 224 -10.19 -10.99 -15.90
CA GLN A 224 -10.11 -11.55 -17.25
C GLN A 224 -9.06 -10.83 -18.09
N LEU A 225 -9.09 -9.49 -18.11
CA LEU A 225 -8.10 -8.68 -18.83
C LEU A 225 -6.67 -8.95 -18.35
N LEU A 226 -6.46 -9.06 -17.04
CA LEU A 226 -5.15 -9.40 -16.48
C LEU A 226 -4.65 -10.76 -16.97
N ARG A 227 -5.52 -11.77 -17.01
CA ARG A 227 -5.19 -13.12 -17.52
C ARG A 227 -4.92 -13.14 -19.01
N GLU A 228 -5.66 -12.35 -19.79
CA GLU A 228 -5.45 -12.21 -21.22
C GLU A 228 -4.08 -11.57 -21.49
N LYS A 229 -3.79 -10.42 -20.86
CA LYS A 229 -2.49 -9.74 -20.96
C LYS A 229 -1.34 -10.65 -20.53
N ALA A 230 -1.50 -11.36 -19.41
CA ALA A 230 -0.51 -12.33 -18.95
C ALA A 230 -0.28 -13.51 -19.90
N ARG A 231 -1.14 -13.74 -20.92
CA ARG A 231 -0.95 -14.79 -21.92
C ARG A 231 -0.46 -14.28 -23.26
N THR A 232 -0.81 -13.05 -23.62
CA THR A 232 -0.59 -12.49 -24.96
C THR A 232 0.53 -11.47 -25.03
N ASP A 233 0.96 -10.94 -23.88
CA ASP A 233 1.85 -9.77 -23.80
C ASP A 233 3.02 -10.09 -22.84
N ASP A 234 4.14 -10.53 -23.42
CA ASP A 234 5.35 -10.87 -22.67
C ASP A 234 5.98 -9.63 -22.00
N ASP A 235 5.93 -8.47 -22.68
CA ASP A 235 6.44 -7.20 -22.16
C ASP A 235 5.67 -6.79 -20.88
N PHE A 236 4.35 -7.01 -20.87
CA PHE A 236 3.52 -6.83 -19.67
C PHE A 236 3.95 -7.70 -18.50
N LEU A 237 4.21 -8.99 -18.74
CA LEU A 237 4.65 -9.90 -17.70
C LEU A 237 6.01 -9.54 -17.13
N GLU A 238 6.99 -9.26 -18.00
CA GLU A 238 8.33 -8.88 -17.60
C GLU A 238 8.31 -7.58 -16.79
N LEU A 239 7.54 -6.59 -17.25
CA LEU A 239 7.42 -5.32 -16.54
C LEU A 239 6.68 -5.47 -15.20
N CYS A 240 5.66 -6.32 -15.10
CA CYS A 240 5.00 -6.60 -13.82
C CYS A 240 5.95 -7.28 -12.82
N LYS A 241 6.79 -8.23 -13.29
CA LYS A 241 7.81 -8.88 -12.44
C LYS A 241 8.87 -7.89 -11.99
N LEU A 242 9.39 -7.09 -12.92
CA LEU A 242 10.39 -6.06 -12.65
C LEU A 242 9.85 -5.03 -11.64
N ARG A 243 8.63 -4.55 -11.84
CA ARG A 243 7.99 -3.56 -10.96
C ARG A 243 7.59 -4.12 -9.61
N ARG A 244 7.22 -5.40 -9.52
CA ARG A 244 6.98 -6.03 -8.23
C ARG A 244 8.24 -5.89 -7.37
N GLY A 245 9.41 -6.24 -7.90
CA GLY A 245 10.65 -6.14 -7.13
C GLY A 245 10.49 -6.78 -5.74
N ALA A 246 10.84 -6.04 -4.69
CA ALA A 246 10.64 -6.45 -3.30
C ALA A 246 9.24 -6.14 -2.73
N ALA A 247 8.30 -5.62 -3.52
CA ALA A 247 6.94 -5.37 -3.07
C ALA A 247 6.20 -6.69 -2.80
N LYS A 248 5.50 -6.72 -1.66
CA LYS A 248 4.76 -7.88 -1.17
C LYS A 248 3.64 -8.30 -2.12
N PHE A 249 2.85 -7.34 -2.58
CA PHE A 249 1.66 -7.59 -3.39
C PHE A 249 1.93 -7.38 -4.87
N GLY A 250 1.68 -8.42 -5.67
CA GLY A 250 1.58 -8.33 -7.11
C GLY A 250 0.28 -7.64 -7.56
N LEU A 251 0.20 -7.30 -8.85
CA LEU A 251 -1.01 -6.69 -9.42
C LEU A 251 -2.25 -7.59 -9.27
N GLN A 252 -2.10 -8.90 -9.34
CA GLN A 252 -3.20 -9.85 -9.09
C GLN A 252 -3.66 -9.78 -7.63
N ASP A 253 -2.73 -9.79 -6.68
CA ASP A 253 -3.05 -9.75 -5.25
C ASP A 253 -3.79 -8.45 -4.92
N LEU A 254 -3.35 -7.32 -5.48
CA LEU A 254 -4.00 -6.01 -5.30
C LEU A 254 -5.45 -5.98 -5.81
N LEU A 255 -5.78 -6.74 -6.86
CA LEU A 255 -7.16 -6.89 -7.34
C LEU A 255 -8.01 -7.76 -6.40
N GLU A 256 -7.41 -8.71 -5.70
CA GLU A 256 -8.10 -9.63 -4.79
C GLU A 256 -8.31 -8.99 -3.40
N LEU A 257 -7.46 -8.04 -3.00
CA LEU A 257 -7.52 -7.36 -1.69
C LEU A 257 -8.91 -6.81 -1.32
N PRO A 258 -9.62 -6.04 -2.17
CA PRO A 258 -10.95 -5.55 -1.81
C PRO A 258 -11.98 -6.65 -1.54
N ILE A 259 -11.87 -7.78 -2.25
CA ILE A 259 -12.80 -8.91 -2.08
C ILE A 259 -12.56 -9.57 -0.72
N HIS A 260 -11.28 -9.76 -0.35
CA HIS A 260 -10.92 -10.26 0.97
C HIS A 260 -11.27 -9.28 2.10
N ARG A 261 -11.27 -7.96 1.82
CA ARG A 261 -11.63 -6.97 2.84
C ARG A 261 -13.11 -7.05 3.23
N LEU A 262 -14.00 -7.39 2.29
CA LEU A 262 -15.43 -7.53 2.58
C LEU A 262 -15.72 -8.62 3.61
N THR A 263 -15.02 -9.76 3.56
CA THR A 263 -15.19 -10.82 4.56
C THR A 263 -14.71 -10.38 5.94
N GLN A 264 -13.68 -9.53 6.00
CA GLN A 264 -13.19 -8.96 7.25
C GLN A 264 -14.16 -7.94 7.85
N TYR A 265 -14.94 -7.23 7.03
CA TYR A 265 -15.99 -6.34 7.53
C TYR A 265 -17.11 -7.11 8.20
N GLU A 266 -17.51 -8.27 7.65
CA GLU A 266 -18.52 -9.12 8.28
C GLU A 266 -18.07 -9.58 9.68
N GLU A 267 -16.84 -10.08 9.81
CA GLU A 267 -16.26 -10.43 11.12
C GLU A 267 -16.18 -9.22 12.06
N TYR A 268 -15.80 -8.05 11.55
CA TYR A 268 -15.75 -6.82 12.33
C TYR A 268 -17.12 -6.43 12.89
N PHE A 269 -18.17 -6.42 12.06
CA PHE A 269 -19.52 -6.07 12.51
C PHE A 269 -20.09 -7.08 13.50
N GLN A 270 -19.86 -8.37 13.28
CA GLN A 270 -20.27 -9.41 14.24
C GLN A 270 -19.60 -9.20 15.60
N ASN A 271 -18.28 -8.97 15.62
CA ASN A 271 -17.54 -8.69 16.85
C ASN A 271 -18.02 -7.41 17.52
N TYR A 272 -18.23 -6.35 16.73
CA TYR A 272 -18.71 -5.06 17.24
C TYR A 272 -20.09 -5.21 17.90
N LEU A 273 -21.08 -5.78 17.18
CA LEU A 273 -22.44 -6.00 17.69
C LEU A 273 -22.47 -6.88 18.94
N SER A 274 -21.60 -7.91 19.02
CA SER A 274 -21.55 -8.80 20.18
C SER A 274 -21.03 -8.13 21.47
N GLU A 275 -20.17 -7.11 21.33
CA GLU A 275 -19.50 -6.45 22.46
C GLU A 275 -20.26 -5.20 22.92
N THR A 276 -20.95 -4.51 22.02
CA THR A 276 -21.87 -3.43 22.37
C THR A 276 -23.23 -4.01 22.81
N GLN A 277 -23.41 -4.24 24.11
CA GLN A 277 -24.70 -4.61 24.69
C GLN A 277 -25.79 -3.60 24.27
N ASN A 278 -26.76 -4.06 23.47
CA ASN A 278 -28.11 -3.59 23.09
C ASN A 278 -28.65 -2.15 23.38
N GLU A 279 -28.02 -1.28 24.16
CA GLU A 279 -28.55 0.04 24.55
C GLU A 279 -27.66 1.24 24.16
N GLN A 280 -26.41 1.03 23.73
CA GLN A 280 -25.48 2.13 23.37
C GLN A 280 -25.27 2.36 21.86
N ILE A 281 -25.70 1.43 21.01
CA ILE A 281 -25.59 1.59 19.54
C ILE A 281 -26.83 2.31 19.05
N ARG A 282 -26.67 3.52 18.50
CA ARG A 282 -27.78 4.21 17.82
C ARG A 282 -28.20 3.52 16.51
N ASP A 283 -27.30 2.73 15.94
CA ASP A 283 -27.38 2.19 14.57
C ASP A 283 -27.55 0.66 14.52
N HIS A 284 -28.12 0.01 15.56
CA HIS A 284 -28.24 -1.47 15.61
C HIS A 284 -29.04 -2.06 14.43
N GLU A 285 -29.98 -1.30 13.83
CA GLU A 285 -30.73 -1.75 12.65
C GLU A 285 -30.01 -1.49 11.31
N GLU A 286 -29.00 -0.62 11.28
CA GLU A 286 -28.30 -0.21 10.06
C GLU A 286 -26.97 -0.96 9.83
N LEU A 287 -26.44 -1.63 10.86
CA LEU A 287 -25.21 -2.44 10.84
C LEU A 287 -25.51 -3.93 10.66
#